data_AF-A0A853F832-F1
#
_entry.id   AF-A0A853F832-F1
#
_cell.length_a   1.000
_cell.length_b   1.000
_cell.length_c   1.000
_cell.angle_alpha   90.00
_cell.angle_beta   90.00
_cell.angle_gamma   90.00
#
_symmetry.space_group_name_H-M   'P 1'
#
loop_
_entity.id
_entity.type
_entity.pdbx_description
1 polymer ?
#
loop_
_entity_poly.entity_id
_entity_poly.type
_entity_poly.pdbx_seq_one_letter_code
_entity_poly.pdbx_strand_id
1 'polypeptide(L)'
;MPEGNHEDCNRAYRLVPLLIAMGLSSKCTKLHRDGKPFLTLKGVNYIIFDSSYGEDSSTSDAQLALYKAAIEELQLDKNLTYVLLTHRAMWTYNKMKSKYYYGNLTQQIAFKDLLPSNTLFMAGHAHYLQHWICTK
;
A
#
# COMPACT_ATOMS: atom_id res chain seq x y z
N MET A 1 12.30 -1.48 1.70
CA MET A 1 11.16 -0.56 1.91
C MET A 1 10.47 -0.39 0.56
N PRO A 2 9.14 -0.27 0.49
CA PRO A 2 8.48 0.10 -0.77
C PRO A 2 9.08 1.41 -1.26
N GLU A 3 9.60 1.39 -2.49
CA GLU A 3 10.44 2.42 -3.08
C GLU A 3 9.76 3.79 -2.98
N GLY A 4 10.49 4.72 -2.39
CA GLY A 4 10.03 6.08 -2.19
C GLY A 4 10.20 6.93 -3.43
N ASN A 5 9.49 8.05 -3.40
CA ASN A 5 9.42 9.19 -4.30
C ASN A 5 10.79 9.82 -4.70
N HIS A 6 11.86 9.05 -4.86
CA HIS A 6 13.16 9.59 -5.24
C HIS A 6 14.07 8.59 -5.97
N GLU A 7 13.53 7.46 -6.44
CA GLU A 7 14.24 6.50 -7.28
C GLU A 7 13.40 6.28 -8.54
N ASP A 8 13.95 6.61 -9.71
CA ASP A 8 13.27 6.54 -10.99
C ASP A 8 12.93 5.08 -11.36
N CYS A 9 11.65 4.78 -11.44
CA CYS A 9 11.10 3.49 -11.85
C CYS A 9 9.90 3.80 -12.77
N ASN A 10 10.16 4.24 -13.99
CA ASN A 10 9.19 4.85 -14.91
C ASN A 10 7.81 4.15 -15.09
N ARG A 11 7.54 2.94 -14.56
CA ARG A 11 6.26 2.22 -14.71
C ARG A 11 6.00 1.16 -13.62
N ALA A 12 5.88 1.51 -12.34
CA ALA A 12 5.33 0.57 -11.34
C ALA A 12 3.80 0.43 -11.50
N TYR A 13 3.36 -0.01 -12.69
CA TYR A 13 1.97 -0.37 -12.96
C TYR A 13 1.66 -1.65 -12.16
N ARG A 14 0.93 -1.48 -11.05
CA ARG A 14 0.13 -2.52 -10.37
C ARG A 14 0.92 -3.59 -9.58
N LEU A 15 1.60 -3.18 -8.52
CA LEU A 15 2.25 -4.04 -7.50
C LEU A 15 3.65 -4.60 -7.88
N VAL A 16 4.52 -4.69 -6.85
CA VAL A 16 5.85 -5.40 -6.76
C VAL A 16 7.08 -4.50 -7.02
N PRO A 17 8.18 -4.48 -6.18
CA PRO A 17 8.87 -5.64 -5.59
C PRO A 17 9.54 -5.48 -4.19
N LEU A 18 9.05 -6.19 -3.16
CA LEU A 18 9.92 -6.71 -2.08
C LEU A 18 10.68 -7.98 -2.54
N LEU A 19 10.36 -8.48 -3.73
CA LEU A 19 10.74 -9.80 -4.25
C LEU A 19 12.06 -9.80 -5.03
N ILE A 20 12.51 -8.65 -5.55
CA ILE A 20 13.82 -8.49 -6.17
C ILE A 20 14.94 -8.68 -5.13
N ALA A 21 14.74 -8.21 -3.90
CA ALA A 21 15.67 -8.41 -2.79
C ALA A 21 15.77 -9.88 -2.31
N MET A 22 14.82 -10.75 -2.71
CA MET A 22 14.81 -12.18 -2.39
C MET A 22 15.30 -13.07 -3.56
N GLY A 23 15.92 -12.49 -4.59
CA GLY A 23 16.57 -13.25 -5.68
C GLY A 23 15.63 -13.77 -6.77
N LEU A 24 14.41 -13.25 -6.87
CA LEU A 24 13.47 -13.61 -7.94
C LEU A 24 13.56 -12.59 -9.08
N SER A 25 14.18 -13.00 -10.18
CA SER A 25 14.27 -12.39 -11.53
C SER A 25 13.76 -10.95 -11.73
N SER A 26 14.66 -10.09 -12.21
CA SER A 26 14.56 -8.64 -12.40
C SER A 26 13.64 -8.13 -13.51
N LYS A 27 12.75 -8.97 -14.05
CA LYS A 27 11.70 -8.49 -14.95
C LYS A 27 10.45 -8.33 -14.10
N CYS A 28 9.81 -7.16 -14.12
CA CYS A 28 8.56 -6.81 -13.43
C CYS A 28 7.43 -7.77 -13.82
N THR A 29 7.55 -8.99 -13.32
CA THR A 29 6.74 -10.12 -13.69
C THR A 29 5.56 -10.06 -12.73
N LYS A 30 4.36 -9.94 -13.30
CA LYS A 30 3.10 -10.28 -12.65
C LYS A 30 3.34 -11.50 -11.76
N LEU A 31 3.45 -11.26 -10.46
CA LEU A 31 3.75 -12.29 -9.50
C LEU A 31 2.46 -13.05 -9.21
N HIS A 32 2.14 -13.95 -10.14
CA HIS A 32 1.08 -14.93 -9.97
C HIS A 32 1.75 -16.30 -9.98
N ARG A 33 2.48 -16.65 -8.92
CA ARG A 33 2.95 -18.03 -8.77
C ARG A 33 1.77 -19.00 -8.62
N ASP A 34 0.65 -18.53 -8.06
CA ASP A 34 -0.52 -19.36 -7.72
C ASP A 34 -1.88 -18.71 -8.09
N GLY A 35 -1.91 -17.78 -9.06
CA GLY A 35 -3.14 -17.06 -9.43
C GLY A 35 -3.68 -16.06 -8.38
N LYS A 36 -2.99 -15.92 -7.24
CA LYS A 36 -3.34 -14.95 -6.18
C LYS A 36 -2.70 -13.59 -6.45
N PRO A 37 -3.36 -12.47 -6.11
CA PRO A 37 -2.85 -11.12 -6.36
C PRO A 37 -1.99 -10.57 -5.19
N PHE A 38 -1.58 -11.45 -4.27
CA PHE A 38 -0.77 -11.16 -3.09
C PHE A 38 0.22 -12.30 -2.84
N LEU A 39 1.29 -12.02 -2.09
CA LEU A 39 2.32 -12.99 -1.76
C LEU A 39 2.04 -13.63 -0.39
N THR A 40 1.94 -14.96 -0.31
CA THR A 40 1.84 -15.65 0.99
C THR A 40 3.21 -16.13 1.46
N LEU A 41 3.68 -15.67 2.61
CA LEU A 41 4.90 -16.16 3.28
C LEU A 41 4.58 -16.57 4.71
N LYS A 42 4.91 -17.82 5.08
CA LYS A 42 4.68 -18.38 6.41
C LYS A 42 3.24 -18.16 6.93
N GLY A 43 2.24 -18.28 6.04
CA GLY A 43 0.83 -18.09 6.38
C GLY A 43 0.36 -16.64 6.46
N VAL A 44 1.21 -15.66 6.15
CA VAL A 44 0.86 -14.23 6.11
C VAL A 44 0.76 -13.76 4.66
N ASN A 45 -0.30 -13.03 4.33
CA ASN A 45 -0.54 -12.53 2.98
C ASN A 45 -0.07 -11.08 2.85
N TYR A 46 0.88 -10.81 1.95
CA TYR A 46 1.48 -9.49 1.74
C TYR A 46 0.94 -8.86 0.47
N ILE A 47 0.45 -7.63 0.61
CA ILE A 47 0.00 -6.76 -0.48
C ILE A 47 1.03 -5.63 -0.60
N ILE A 48 1.54 -5.36 -1.79
CA ILE A 48 2.48 -4.26 -2.05
C ILE A 48 1.78 -3.20 -2.89
N PHE A 49 1.33 -2.13 -2.26
CA PHE A 49 0.57 -1.08 -2.91
C PHE A 49 1.46 0.12 -3.27
N ASP A 50 1.47 0.49 -4.55
CA ASP A 50 2.11 1.71 -5.03
C ASP A 50 1.22 2.94 -4.76
N SER A 51 1.68 3.79 -3.85
CA SER A 51 1.01 5.04 -3.46
C SER A 51 1.68 6.28 -4.07
N SER A 52 2.42 6.13 -5.16
CA SER A 52 3.15 7.23 -5.81
C SER A 52 2.23 8.25 -6.49
N TYR A 53 1.06 7.80 -6.97
CA TYR A 53 0.17 8.64 -7.76
C TYR A 53 -0.68 9.59 -6.90
N GLY A 54 -0.57 10.89 -7.20
CA GLY A 54 -1.33 11.97 -6.60
C GLY A 54 -0.67 12.56 -5.35
N GLU A 55 -1.43 13.38 -4.65
CA GLU A 55 -1.02 14.07 -3.42
C GLU A 55 -1.64 13.38 -2.20
N ASP A 56 -1.05 13.61 -1.03
CA ASP A 56 -1.53 12.93 0.16
C ASP A 56 -2.70 13.65 0.83
N SER A 57 -2.75 14.98 0.80
CA SER A 57 -3.79 15.77 1.50
C SER A 57 -5.02 16.08 0.64
N SER A 58 -5.07 15.62 -0.60
CA SER A 58 -6.14 15.90 -1.55
C SER A 58 -6.33 14.75 -2.51
N THR A 59 -7.55 14.58 -3.01
CA THR A 59 -7.90 13.53 -3.97
C THR A 59 -8.72 14.10 -5.12
N SER A 60 -8.82 13.34 -6.21
CA SER A 60 -9.77 13.54 -7.30
C SER A 60 -10.60 12.27 -7.54
N ASP A 61 -11.75 12.39 -8.21
CA ASP A 61 -12.60 11.23 -8.54
C ASP A 61 -11.85 10.20 -9.39
N ALA A 62 -11.00 10.66 -10.33
CA ALA A 62 -10.17 9.79 -11.15
C ALA A 62 -9.17 9.00 -10.30
N GLN A 63 -8.53 9.66 -9.33
CA GLN A 63 -7.58 9.02 -8.42
C GLN A 63 -8.27 8.01 -7.49
N LEU A 64 -9.45 8.36 -6.95
CA LEU A 64 -10.25 7.45 -6.13
C LEU A 64 -10.67 6.21 -6.93
N ALA A 65 -11.15 6.39 -8.15
CA ALA A 65 -11.56 5.29 -9.02
C ALA A 65 -10.40 4.32 -9.29
N LEU A 66 -9.20 4.84 -9.54
CA LEU A 66 -8.01 4.02 -9.76
C LEU A 66 -7.62 3.22 -8.51
N TYR A 67 -7.56 3.86 -7.35
CA TYR A 67 -7.18 3.20 -6.09
C TYR A 67 -8.22 2.15 -5.68
N LYS A 68 -9.50 2.48 -5.82
CA LYS A 68 -10.60 1.56 -5.52
C LYS A 68 -10.56 0.33 -6.43
N ALA A 69 -10.41 0.53 -7.75
CA ALA A 69 -10.29 -0.57 -8.69
C ALA A 69 -9.08 -1.47 -8.36
N ALA A 70 -7.94 -0.88 -8.00
CA ALA A 70 -6.73 -1.64 -7.67
C ALA A 70 -6.91 -2.57 -6.45
N ILE A 71 -7.61 -2.12 -5.41
CA ILE A 71 -7.84 -2.96 -4.22
C ILE A 71 -8.99 -3.97 -4.45
N GLU A 72 -10.03 -3.60 -5.20
CA GLU A 72 -11.14 -4.51 -5.55
C GLU A 72 -10.67 -5.68 -6.44
N GLU A 73 -9.73 -5.44 -7.36
CA GLU A 73 -9.12 -6.46 -8.21
C GLU A 73 -8.43 -7.56 -7.39
N LEU A 74 -8.03 -7.27 -6.15
CA LEU A 74 -7.39 -8.26 -5.27
C LEU A 74 -8.34 -9.31 -4.71
N GLN A 75 -9.66 -9.06 -4.74
CA GLN A 75 -10.70 -9.97 -4.23
C GLN A 75 -10.35 -10.58 -2.85
N LEU A 76 -10.01 -9.72 -1.89
CA LEU A 76 -9.48 -10.15 -0.60
C LEU A 76 -10.52 -10.93 0.22
N ASP A 77 -10.08 -12.08 0.76
CA ASP A 77 -10.90 -12.86 1.69
C ASP A 77 -10.92 -12.15 3.06
N LYS A 78 -12.11 -11.77 3.52
CA LYS A 78 -12.28 -11.05 4.79
C LYS A 78 -11.87 -11.85 6.03
N ASN A 79 -11.66 -13.16 5.91
CA ASN A 79 -11.25 -14.04 7.01
C ASN A 79 -9.73 -14.23 7.12
N LEU A 80 -8.96 -13.78 6.12
CA LEU A 80 -7.50 -13.94 6.11
C LEU A 80 -6.79 -12.70 6.64
N THR A 81 -5.61 -12.90 7.24
CA THR A 81 -4.75 -11.80 7.70
C THR A 81 -3.89 -11.30 6.56
N TYR A 82 -3.86 -9.98 6.39
CA TYR A 82 -3.06 -9.31 5.38
C TYR A 82 -2.11 -8.29 5.99
N VAL A 83 -0.95 -8.12 5.35
CA VAL A 83 -0.01 -7.04 5.59
C VAL A 83 0.04 -6.20 4.32
N LEU A 84 -0.48 -4.98 4.40
CA LEU A 84 -0.40 -4.01 3.31
C LEU A 84 0.85 -3.15 3.48
N LEU A 85 1.79 -3.31 2.55
CA LEU A 85 3.02 -2.54 2.43
C LEU A 85 2.79 -1.41 1.43
N THR A 86 2.99 -0.16 1.85
CA THR A 86 2.91 1.00 0.96
C THR A 86 4.02 2.00 1.25
N HIS A 87 4.36 2.90 0.32
CA HIS A 87 5.37 3.91 0.62
C HIS A 87 4.79 5.00 1.51
N ARG A 88 3.66 5.59 1.13
CA ARG A 88 3.05 6.72 1.84
C ARG A 88 2.04 6.22 2.87
N ALA A 89 2.23 6.63 4.12
CA ALA A 89 1.39 6.19 5.23
C ALA A 89 -0.08 6.52 5.01
N MET A 90 -0.95 5.51 5.12
CA MET A 90 -2.38 5.73 5.07
C MET A 90 -2.83 6.63 6.22
N TRP A 91 -2.35 6.38 7.45
CA TRP A 91 -2.54 7.29 8.59
C TRP A 91 -1.20 7.66 9.19
N THR A 92 -1.06 8.94 9.49
CA THR A 92 0.03 9.42 10.31
C THR A 92 -0.38 10.69 11.04
N TYR A 93 0.42 11.14 11.99
CA TYR A 93 0.31 12.50 12.54
C TYR A 93 1.69 13.13 12.51
N ASN A 94 1.92 13.97 11.51
CA ASN A 94 3.19 14.68 11.37
C ASN A 94 2.98 16.16 11.14
N LYS A 95 3.85 16.98 11.72
CA LYS A 95 3.91 18.41 11.42
C LYS A 95 5.10 18.66 10.52
N MET A 96 4.83 18.93 9.24
CA MET A 96 5.84 19.42 8.31
C MET A 96 5.67 20.92 8.16
N LYS A 97 6.69 21.68 8.58
CA LYS A 97 6.65 23.15 8.64
C LYS A 97 5.45 23.62 9.49
N SER A 98 4.51 24.35 8.88
CA SER A 98 3.33 24.92 9.55
C SER A 98 2.02 24.16 9.28
N LYS A 99 2.08 22.97 8.65
CA LYS A 99 0.89 22.17 8.31
C LYS A 99 0.95 20.80 8.97
N TYR A 100 -0.19 20.37 9.49
CA TYR A 100 -0.37 19.00 9.93
C TYR A 100 -0.71 18.12 8.74
N TYR A 101 -0.15 16.93 8.76
CA TYR A 101 -0.28 15.90 7.75
C TYR A 101 -0.82 14.64 8.41
N TYR A 102 -1.91 14.10 7.85
CA TYR A 102 -2.69 13.02 8.45
C TYR A 102 -2.60 11.69 7.69
N GLY A 103 -1.70 11.59 6.71
CA GLY A 103 -1.57 10.43 5.82
C GLY A 103 -2.22 10.66 4.46
N ASN A 104 -2.28 9.59 3.66
CA ASN A 104 -2.78 9.62 2.29
C ASN A 104 -4.31 9.51 2.25
N LEU A 105 -4.98 10.63 1.98
CA LEU A 105 -6.43 10.76 1.94
C LEU A 105 -7.09 9.83 0.92
N THR A 106 -6.50 9.68 -0.27
CA THR A 106 -7.02 8.80 -1.32
C THR A 106 -7.06 7.35 -0.84
N GLN A 107 -5.99 6.83 -0.24
CA GLN A 107 -5.96 5.48 0.33
C GLN A 107 -7.03 5.32 1.41
N GLN A 108 -7.12 6.28 2.35
CA GLN A 108 -8.11 6.24 3.44
C GLN A 108 -9.55 6.12 2.93
N ILE A 109 -9.90 6.89 1.88
CA ILE A 109 -11.24 6.88 1.29
C ILE A 109 -11.44 5.63 0.44
N ALA A 110 -10.52 5.35 -0.48
CA ALA A 110 -10.69 4.30 -1.48
C ALA A 110 -10.71 2.90 -0.87
N PHE A 111 -9.93 2.64 0.19
CA PHE A 111 -9.81 1.30 0.78
C PHE A 111 -10.81 1.08 1.92
N LYS A 112 -11.58 2.10 2.27
CA LYS A 112 -12.63 2.03 3.29
C LYS A 112 -13.55 0.85 2.98
N ASP A 113 -13.78 0.00 3.98
CA ASP A 113 -14.62 -1.20 3.91
C ASP A 113 -14.14 -2.31 2.95
N LEU A 114 -13.08 -2.07 2.17
CA LEU A 114 -12.53 -3.03 1.20
C LEU A 114 -11.44 -3.92 1.80
N LEU A 115 -10.77 -3.48 2.87
CA LEU A 115 -9.78 -4.29 3.57
C LEU A 115 -10.41 -5.16 4.68
N PRO A 116 -9.88 -6.36 4.95
CA PRO A 116 -10.23 -7.14 6.13
C PRO A 116 -9.89 -6.41 7.44
N SER A 117 -10.67 -6.65 8.50
CA SER A 117 -10.48 -5.96 9.80
C SER A 117 -9.15 -6.30 10.50
N ASN A 118 -8.56 -7.44 10.16
CA ASN A 118 -7.27 -7.94 10.62
C ASN A 118 -6.11 -7.56 9.67
N THR A 119 -6.26 -6.48 8.90
CA THR A 119 -5.19 -5.97 8.04
C THR A 119 -4.19 -5.14 8.85
N LEU A 120 -2.90 -5.48 8.78
CA LEU A 120 -1.81 -4.66 9.28
C LEU A 120 -1.31 -3.74 8.15
N PHE A 121 -1.18 -2.45 8.45
CA PHE A 121 -0.64 -1.47 7.53
C PHE A 121 0.79 -1.13 7.92
N MET A 122 1.71 -1.21 6.96
CA MET A 122 3.09 -0.79 7.14
C MET A 122 3.46 0.19 6.03
N ALA A 123 3.98 1.34 6.44
CA ALA A 123 4.38 2.37 5.51
C ALA A 123 5.76 2.94 5.82
N GLY A 124 6.38 3.49 4.78
CA GLY A 124 7.59 4.29 4.88
C GLY A 124 7.27 5.78 4.77
N HIS A 125 8.12 6.50 4.04
CA HIS A 125 8.02 7.94 3.75
C HIS A 125 8.29 8.86 4.94
N ALA A 126 7.66 8.58 6.08
CA ALA A 126 7.94 9.21 7.35
C ALA A 126 9.30 8.73 7.90
N HIS A 127 10.27 9.63 8.10
CA HIS A 127 11.54 9.30 8.77
C HIS A 127 11.37 9.32 10.31
N TYR A 128 10.31 8.69 10.82
CA TYR A 128 10.02 8.48 12.24
C TYR A 128 9.15 7.23 12.41
N LEU A 129 9.12 6.68 13.62
CA LEU A 129 8.29 5.53 13.97
C LEU A 129 6.97 6.01 14.56
N GLN A 130 5.85 5.51 14.03
CA GLN A 130 4.52 5.71 14.58
C GLN A 130 3.72 4.40 14.46
N HIS A 131 2.97 4.07 15.51
CA HIS A 131 2.07 2.92 15.51
C HIS A 131 0.65 3.35 15.88
N TRP A 132 -0.34 2.75 15.22
CA TRP A 132 -1.75 2.97 15.50
C TRP A 132 -2.37 1.64 15.90
N ILE A 133 -3.24 1.67 16.92
CA ILE A 133 -4.01 0.52 17.35
C ILE A 133 -5.48 0.89 17.17
N CYS A 134 -6.17 0.17 16.29
CA CYS A 134 -7.63 0.24 16.21
C CYS A 134 -8.21 -0.61 17.32
N THR A 135 -8.72 0.03 18.37
CA THR A 135 -9.54 -0.63 19.39
C THR A 135 -11.01 -0.62 18.95
N LYS A 136 -11.72 -1.72 19.18
CA LYS A 136 -13.17 -1.77 19.01
C LYS A 136 -13.88 -0.99 20.11
#